data_AF-A0A7S3HIG3-F1
#
_entry.id   AF-A0A7S3HIG3-F1
#
_cell.length_a   1.000
_cell.length_b   1.000
_cell.length_c   1.000
_cell.angle_alpha   90.00
_cell.angle_beta   90.00
_cell.angle_gamma   90.00
#
_symmetry.space_group_name_H-M   'P 1'
#
loop_
_entity.id
_entity.type
_entity.pdbx_description
1 polymer ?
#
loop_
_entity_poly.entity_id
_entity_poly.type
_entity_poly.pdbx_seq_one_letter_code
_entity_poly.pdbx_strand_id
1 'polypeptide(L)'
;HNLTMSVIKVAASIGDLSQSYTYSKHLEAVKKITKNPNVNIGSKESLEEEPEYQLILESNRILQDIDEEIVATKYYVAEIYQKKFPELDSLIPNKIDYIRTVKRIGNEMDLTLVKLNDILSNSLVMIVSVSSSTTPGKPLSELDLGECIR
;
A
#
# COMPACT_ATOMS: atom_id res chain seq x y z
N HIS A 1 15.14 -24.93 -10.11
CA HIS A 1 14.27 -25.49 -9.05
C HIS A 1 13.99 -24.53 -7.87
N ASN A 2 14.89 -23.59 -7.53
CA ASN A 2 14.66 -22.65 -6.41
C ASN A 2 13.92 -21.35 -6.81
N LEU A 3 13.96 -20.92 -8.07
CA LEU A 3 13.19 -19.76 -8.56
C LEU A 3 11.69 -20.03 -8.65
N THR A 4 11.30 -21.24 -9.03
CA THR A 4 9.89 -21.65 -9.15
C THR A 4 9.18 -21.68 -7.80
N MET A 5 9.89 -22.04 -6.72
CA MET A 5 9.33 -22.05 -5.36
C MET A 5 9.10 -20.64 -4.80
N SER A 6 9.94 -19.67 -5.17
CA SER A 6 9.75 -18.27 -4.78
C SER A 6 8.55 -17.63 -5.48
N VAL A 7 8.33 -17.95 -6.76
CA VAL A 7 7.15 -17.48 -7.52
C VAL A 7 5.86 -18.07 -6.94
N ILE A 8 5.88 -19.33 -6.50
CA ILE A 8 4.72 -19.98 -5.86
C ILE A 8 4.38 -19.33 -4.51
N LYS A 9 5.38 -18.92 -3.70
CA LYS A 9 5.14 -18.22 -2.42
C LYS A 9 4.56 -16.81 -2.61
N VAL A 10 5.00 -16.09 -3.65
CA VAL A 10 4.43 -14.78 -4.01
C VAL A 10 2.99 -14.98 -4.50
N ALA A 11 2.73 -15.98 -5.34
CA ALA A 11 1.37 -16.33 -5.78
C ALA A 11 0.45 -16.78 -4.63
N ALA A 12 0.98 -17.39 -3.58
CA ALA A 12 0.21 -17.77 -2.39
C ALA A 12 -0.14 -16.59 -1.49
N SER A 13 0.68 -15.52 -1.46
CA SER A 13 0.33 -14.28 -0.74
C SER A 13 -0.75 -13.46 -1.48
N ILE A 14 -0.94 -13.72 -2.78
CA ILE A 14 -2.10 -13.28 -3.58
C ILE A 14 -3.35 -14.12 -3.23
N GLY A 15 -3.26 -15.04 -2.26
CA GLY A 15 -4.36 -15.87 -1.75
C GLY A 15 -5.61 -15.10 -1.34
N ASP A 16 -5.50 -13.84 -0.91
CA ASP A 16 -6.67 -13.01 -0.62
C ASP A 16 -7.35 -12.46 -1.89
N LEU A 17 -6.61 -12.34 -3.00
CA LEU A 17 -7.16 -12.07 -4.34
C LEU A 17 -7.68 -13.35 -5.05
N SER A 18 -7.43 -14.53 -4.50
CA SER A 18 -7.74 -15.83 -5.14
C SER A 18 -9.23 -16.13 -5.29
N GLN A 19 -10.10 -15.36 -4.60
CA GLN A 19 -11.55 -15.42 -4.78
C GLN A 19 -12.04 -14.63 -6.00
N SER A 20 -11.16 -13.87 -6.67
CA SER A 20 -11.53 -13.15 -7.88
C SER A 20 -11.72 -14.12 -9.05
N TYR A 21 -12.91 -14.06 -9.67
CA TYR A 21 -13.27 -14.77 -10.90
C TYR A 21 -12.21 -14.61 -12.02
N THR A 22 -11.51 -13.47 -12.03
CA THR A 22 -10.44 -13.13 -12.96
C THR A 22 -9.18 -13.99 -12.76
N TYR A 23 -8.82 -14.31 -11.51
CA TYR A 23 -7.65 -15.15 -11.19
C TYR A 23 -7.83 -16.60 -11.64
N SER A 24 -9.05 -17.15 -11.48
CA SER A 24 -9.37 -18.51 -11.91
C SER A 24 -9.22 -18.68 -13.42
N LYS A 25 -9.64 -17.68 -14.21
CA LYS A 25 -9.42 -17.65 -15.66
C LYS A 25 -7.93 -17.60 -16.05
N HIS A 26 -7.11 -16.85 -15.33
CA HIS A 26 -5.66 -16.82 -15.55
C HIS A 26 -5.01 -18.18 -15.24
N LEU A 27 -5.41 -18.83 -14.14
CA LEU A 27 -4.90 -20.14 -13.80
C LEU A 27 -5.34 -21.21 -14.82
N GLU A 28 -6.54 -21.11 -15.38
CA GLU A 28 -6.98 -21.96 -16.48
C GLU A 28 -6.18 -21.74 -17.76
N ALA A 29 -5.92 -20.49 -18.15
CA ALA A 29 -5.11 -20.17 -19.33
C ALA A 29 -3.67 -20.70 -19.19
N VAL A 30 -3.05 -20.48 -18.03
CA VAL A 30 -1.70 -20.98 -17.72
C VAL A 30 -1.68 -22.52 -17.66
N LYS A 31 -2.70 -23.15 -17.06
CA LYS A 31 -2.84 -24.63 -17.06
C LYS A 31 -3.03 -25.19 -18.47
N LYS A 32 -3.72 -24.47 -19.36
CA LYS A 32 -3.96 -24.87 -20.75
C LYS A 32 -2.66 -24.81 -21.57
N ILE A 33 -1.83 -23.81 -21.34
CA ILE A 33 -0.48 -23.68 -21.92
C ILE A 33 0.46 -24.76 -21.36
N THR A 34 0.39 -25.04 -20.06
CA THR A 34 1.27 -26.03 -19.40
C THR A 34 0.92 -27.48 -19.75
N LYS A 35 -0.36 -27.79 -20.02
CA LYS A 35 -0.82 -29.16 -20.34
C LYS A 35 -0.53 -29.62 -21.76
N ASN A 36 -0.18 -28.72 -22.68
CA ASN A 36 0.06 -29.08 -24.07
C ASN A 36 1.32 -28.38 -24.60
N PRO A 37 2.52 -28.96 -24.45
CA PRO A 37 3.78 -28.34 -24.86
C PRO A 37 3.93 -28.18 -26.38
N ASN A 38 2.97 -28.66 -27.18
CA ASN A 38 2.91 -28.52 -28.63
C ASN A 38 1.79 -27.56 -29.09
N VAL A 39 1.43 -26.55 -28.29
CA VAL A 39 0.71 -25.40 -28.85
C VAL A 39 1.72 -24.66 -29.73
N ASN A 40 1.55 -24.82 -31.04
CA ASN A 40 2.27 -24.05 -32.05
C ASN A 40 2.14 -22.57 -31.68
N ILE A 41 3.25 -21.97 -31.25
CA ILE A 41 3.38 -20.54 -30.93
C ILE A 41 3.27 -19.69 -32.22
N GLY A 42 3.10 -20.31 -33.39
CA GLY A 42 2.75 -19.65 -34.64
C GLY A 42 1.24 -19.67 -34.91
N SER A 43 0.66 -18.50 -35.19
CA SER A 43 -0.71 -18.20 -35.69
C SER A 43 -1.77 -17.73 -34.68
N LYS A 44 -1.37 -16.82 -33.78
CA LYS A 44 -2.17 -15.62 -33.44
C LYS A 44 -1.19 -14.46 -33.15
N GLU A 45 -0.71 -13.83 -34.22
CA GLU A 45 -0.29 -12.42 -34.19
C GLU A 45 -1.51 -11.63 -33.66
N SER A 46 -1.51 -10.87 -32.57
CA SER A 46 -0.53 -10.54 -31.55
C SER A 46 -1.32 -10.48 -30.24
N LEU A 47 -0.91 -11.18 -29.17
CA LEU A 47 -1.55 -11.02 -27.85
C LEU A 47 -1.48 -9.57 -27.35
N GLU A 48 -0.55 -8.78 -27.88
CA GLU A 48 -0.40 -7.35 -27.60
C GLU A 48 -1.51 -6.50 -28.27
N GLU A 49 -2.22 -7.01 -29.27
CA GLU A 49 -3.33 -6.32 -29.94
C GLU A 49 -4.69 -6.65 -29.29
N GLU A 50 -4.74 -7.60 -28.35
CA GLU A 50 -5.99 -7.89 -27.63
C GLU A 50 -6.32 -6.73 -26.66
N PRO A 51 -7.50 -6.10 -26.79
CA PRO A 51 -7.85 -4.91 -26.02
C PRO A 51 -7.85 -5.17 -24.50
N GLU A 52 -8.14 -6.40 -24.08
CA GLU A 52 -8.06 -6.82 -22.68
C GLU A 52 -6.61 -6.81 -22.14
N TYR A 53 -5.62 -7.15 -22.96
CA TYR A 53 -4.21 -7.12 -22.55
C TYR A 53 -3.70 -5.67 -22.43
N GLN A 54 -4.11 -4.79 -23.34
CA GLN A 54 -3.80 -3.36 -23.26
C GLN A 54 -4.39 -2.69 -22.00
N LEU A 55 -5.64 -3.02 -21.66
CA LEU A 55 -6.26 -2.53 -20.43
C LEU A 55 -5.53 -3.00 -19.16
N ILE A 56 -4.95 -4.21 -19.17
CA ILE A 56 -4.14 -4.71 -18.05
C ILE A 56 -2.82 -3.94 -17.94
N LEU A 57 -2.13 -3.69 -19.06
CA LEU A 57 -0.90 -2.90 -19.08
C LEU A 57 -1.16 -1.47 -18.58
N GLU A 58 -2.23 -0.84 -19.06
CA GLU A 58 -2.66 0.48 -18.61
C GLU A 58 -3.00 0.49 -17.11
N SER A 59 -3.74 -0.52 -16.64
CA SER A 59 -4.08 -0.67 -15.21
C SER A 59 -2.83 -0.78 -14.33
N ASN A 60 -1.84 -1.57 -14.75
CA ASN A 60 -0.59 -1.71 -14.00
C ASN A 60 0.21 -0.41 -13.96
N ARG A 61 0.23 0.35 -15.05
CA ARG A 61 0.85 1.68 -15.08
C ARG A 61 0.17 2.63 -14.10
N ILE A 62 -1.17 2.69 -14.12
CA ILE A 62 -1.94 3.52 -13.18
C ILE A 62 -1.66 3.10 -11.73
N LEU A 63 -1.59 1.80 -11.44
CA LEU A 63 -1.26 1.30 -10.10
C LEU A 63 0.14 1.72 -9.66
N GLN A 64 1.12 1.66 -10.56
CA GLN A 64 2.47 2.14 -10.28
C GLN A 64 2.48 3.65 -9.98
N ASP A 65 1.79 4.45 -10.79
CA ASP A 65 1.70 5.89 -10.59
C ASP A 65 1.05 6.23 -9.23
N ILE A 66 0.01 5.49 -8.83
CA ILE A 66 -0.64 5.62 -7.51
C ILE A 66 0.34 5.25 -6.38
N ASP A 67 1.10 4.17 -6.51
CA ASP A 67 2.08 3.76 -5.48
C ASP A 67 3.17 4.83 -5.31
N GLU A 68 3.64 5.42 -6.41
CA GLU A 68 4.59 6.54 -6.39
C GLU A 68 3.98 7.79 -5.73
N GLU A 69 2.72 8.11 -6.00
CA GLU A 69 2.01 9.23 -5.38
C GLU A 69 1.79 9.03 -3.87
N ILE A 70 1.46 7.81 -3.42
CA ILE A 70 1.34 7.49 -1.99
C ILE A 70 2.67 7.71 -1.29
N VAL A 71 3.78 7.32 -1.92
CA VAL A 71 5.13 7.53 -1.40
C VAL A 71 5.43 9.02 -1.28
N ALA A 72 5.21 9.78 -2.34
CA ALA A 72 5.44 11.22 -2.36
C ALA A 72 4.60 11.95 -1.30
N THR A 73 3.32 11.60 -1.21
CA THR A 73 2.38 12.17 -0.21
C THR A 73 2.86 11.88 1.21
N LYS A 74 3.25 10.64 1.51
CA LYS A 74 3.78 10.28 2.83
C LYS A 74 5.00 11.13 3.18
N TYR A 75 5.94 11.32 2.24
CA TYR A 75 7.14 12.12 2.49
C TYR A 75 6.79 13.58 2.77
N TYR A 76 5.90 14.16 1.97
CA TYR A 76 5.43 15.54 2.15
C TYR A 76 4.75 15.75 3.51
N VAL A 77 3.82 14.86 3.88
CA VAL A 77 3.15 14.91 5.18
C VAL A 77 4.16 14.76 6.32
N ALA A 78 5.12 13.83 6.21
CA ALA A 78 6.13 13.59 7.23
C ALA A 78 7.08 14.79 7.42
N GLU A 79 7.47 15.48 6.34
CA GLU A 79 8.34 16.64 6.39
C GLU A 79 7.75 17.79 7.22
N ILE A 80 6.44 17.97 7.17
CA ILE A 80 5.74 18.99 7.96
C ILE A 80 5.44 18.45 9.37
N TYR A 81 4.91 17.23 9.46
CA TYR A 81 4.41 16.67 10.72
C TYR A 81 5.50 16.27 11.71
N GLN A 82 6.74 16.06 11.25
CA GLN A 82 7.90 15.83 12.13
C GLN A 82 8.16 16.98 13.12
N LYS A 83 7.68 18.21 12.86
CA LYS A 83 7.76 19.32 13.82
C LYS A 83 6.92 19.05 15.08
N LYS A 84 5.84 18.28 14.94
CA LYS A 84 4.92 17.90 16.02
C LYS A 84 5.23 16.55 16.61
N PHE A 85 5.46 15.54 15.78
CA PHE A 85 5.66 14.18 16.25
C PHE A 85 6.67 13.43 15.37
N PRO A 86 7.98 13.73 15.51
CA PRO A 86 9.02 13.16 14.66
C PRO A 86 9.14 11.64 14.77
N GLU A 87 8.87 11.07 15.95
CA GLU A 87 8.98 9.63 16.17
C GLU A 87 7.96 8.81 15.37
N LEU A 88 6.81 9.41 15.02
CA LEU A 88 5.70 8.73 14.35
C LEU A 88 6.14 8.05 13.04
N ASP A 89 7.11 8.64 12.33
CA ASP A 89 7.59 8.13 11.05
C ASP A 89 8.28 6.76 11.18
N SER A 90 9.00 6.58 12.30
CA SER A 90 9.67 5.31 12.62
C SER A 90 8.71 4.27 13.21
N LEU A 91 7.63 4.71 13.85
CA LEU A 91 6.66 3.83 14.50
C LEU A 91 5.71 3.17 13.51
N ILE A 92 5.37 3.85 12.41
CA ILE A 92 4.36 3.37 11.44
C ILE A 92 5.02 3.19 10.07
N PRO A 93 5.51 1.97 9.74
CA PRO A 93 6.17 1.72 8.47
C PRO A 93 5.20 1.72 7.27
N ASN A 94 3.91 1.44 7.51
CA ASN A 94 2.89 1.48 6.46
C ASN A 94 2.53 2.94 6.13
N LYS A 95 2.67 3.32 4.86
CA LYS A 95 2.49 4.70 4.39
C LYS A 95 1.04 5.18 4.53
N ILE A 96 0.07 4.33 4.19
CA ILE A 96 -1.35 4.67 4.28
C ILE A 96 -1.77 4.81 5.74
N ASP A 97 -1.33 3.89 6.61
CA ASP A 97 -1.64 3.96 8.03
C ASP A 97 -0.99 5.19 8.68
N TYR A 98 0.22 5.56 8.25
CA TYR A 98 0.88 6.80 8.68
C TYR A 98 0.02 8.02 8.32
N ILE A 99 -0.36 8.18 7.05
CA ILE A 99 -1.17 9.31 6.58
C ILE A 99 -2.52 9.36 7.33
N ARG A 100 -3.19 8.21 7.48
CA ARG A 100 -4.46 8.11 8.22
C ARG A 100 -4.29 8.49 9.69
N THR A 101 -3.21 8.05 10.32
CA THR A 101 -2.90 8.36 11.72
C THR A 101 -2.63 9.85 11.90
N VAL A 102 -1.81 10.46 11.03
CA VAL A 102 -1.56 11.91 11.05
C VAL A 102 -2.87 12.68 10.90
N LYS A 103 -3.72 12.30 9.94
CA LYS A 103 -5.02 12.94 9.72
C LYS A 103 -5.96 12.78 10.93
N ARG A 104 -5.91 11.64 11.62
CA ARG A 104 -6.76 11.36 12.79
C ARG A 104 -6.27 12.07 14.04
N ILE A 105 -4.96 12.16 14.25
CA ILE A 105 -4.36 12.86 15.39
C ILE A 105 -4.44 14.38 15.20
N GLY A 106 -4.08 14.88 14.02
CA GLY A 106 -3.97 16.31 13.74
C GLY A 106 -3.10 17.01 14.79
N ASN A 107 -3.64 18.07 15.39
CA ASN A 107 -2.95 18.83 16.44
C ASN A 107 -3.24 18.35 17.86
N GLU A 108 -3.98 17.25 18.05
CA GLU A 108 -4.24 16.73 19.39
C GLU A 108 -2.93 16.29 20.07
N MET A 109 -2.75 16.74 21.31
CA MET A 109 -1.58 16.43 22.13
C MET A 109 -1.88 15.29 23.11
N ASP A 110 -3.14 15.11 23.48
CA ASP A 110 -3.58 13.98 24.29
C ASP A 110 -4.15 12.87 23.40
N LEU A 111 -3.29 11.91 23.03
CA LEU A 111 -3.70 10.78 22.19
C LEU A 111 -4.67 9.81 22.88
N THR A 112 -4.95 9.95 24.18
CA THR A 112 -6.00 9.15 24.84
C THR A 112 -7.41 9.54 24.38
N LEU A 113 -7.57 10.76 23.86
CA LEU A 113 -8.82 11.28 23.30
C LEU A 113 -9.05 10.82 21.86
N VAL A 114 -8.00 10.32 21.19
CA VAL A 114 -8.02 9.92 19.79
C VAL A 114 -8.16 8.41 19.67
N LYS A 115 -9.21 7.95 18.99
CA LYS A 115 -9.37 6.53 18.67
C LYS A 115 -8.51 6.18 17.45
N LEU A 116 -7.52 5.31 17.66
CA LEU A 116 -6.59 4.81 16.63
C LEU A 116 -6.71 3.31 16.36
N ASN A 117 -7.52 2.58 17.13
CA ASN A 117 -7.61 1.11 17.06
C ASN A 117 -8.22 0.58 15.75
N ASP A 118 -8.86 1.45 14.95
CA ASP A 118 -9.35 1.16 13.59
C ASP A 118 -8.26 1.27 12.52
N ILE A 119 -7.14 1.91 12.85
CA ILE A 119 -6.01 2.15 11.94
C ILE A 119 -4.79 1.32 12.36
N LEU A 120 -4.50 1.29 13.66
CA LEU A 120 -3.31 0.68 14.24
C LEU A 120 -3.69 -0.47 15.17
N SER A 121 -2.79 -1.46 15.30
CA SER A 121 -2.96 -2.53 16.29
C SER A 121 -2.91 -1.97 17.72
N ASN A 122 -3.61 -2.60 18.65
CA ASN A 122 -3.66 -2.13 20.06
C ASN A 122 -2.26 -1.95 20.67
N SER A 123 -1.31 -2.83 20.34
CA SER A 123 0.08 -2.71 20.77
C SER A 123 0.74 -1.44 20.24
N LEU A 124 0.50 -1.11 18.97
CA LEU A 124 1.06 0.07 18.34
C LEU A 124 0.40 1.35 18.85
N VAL A 125 -0.92 1.33 19.11
CA VAL A 125 -1.63 2.45 19.76
C VAL A 125 -0.98 2.80 21.10
N MET A 126 -0.68 1.81 21.94
CA MET A 126 0.01 2.05 23.23
C MET A 126 1.39 2.70 23.02
N ILE A 127 2.19 2.17 22.10
CA ILE A 127 3.53 2.70 21.82
C ILE A 127 3.45 4.15 21.33
N VAL A 128 2.55 4.43 20.37
CA VAL A 128 2.33 5.78 19.82
C VAL A 128 1.87 6.74 20.92
N SER A 129 0.92 6.34 21.77
CA SER A 129 0.46 7.18 22.90
C SER A 129 1.57 7.47 23.89
N VAL A 130 2.38 6.48 24.28
CA VAL A 130 3.52 6.68 25.18
C VAL A 130 4.56 7.59 24.55
N SER A 131 4.98 7.33 23.31
CA SER A 131 5.93 8.17 22.58
C SER A 131 5.45 9.61 22.41
N SER A 132 4.15 9.82 22.19
CA SER A 132 3.57 11.16 22.07
C SER A 132 3.63 11.96 23.37
N SER A 133 3.54 11.31 24.53
CA SER A 133 3.59 12.00 25.83
C SER A 133 4.99 12.50 26.19
N THR A 134 6.02 11.92 25.58
CA THR A 134 7.43 12.30 25.76
C THR A 134 8.03 12.95 24.52
N THR A 135 7.24 13.23 23.48
CA THR A 135 7.76 13.83 22.25
C THR A 135 8.17 15.28 22.50
N PRO A 136 9.30 15.75 21.94
CA PRO A 136 9.74 17.14 22.08
C PRO A 136 9.00 18.11 21.13
N GLY A 137 8.15 17.57 20.25
CA GLY A 137 7.48 18.35 19.22
C GLY A 137 6.41 19.31 19.76
N LYS A 138 5.96 20.21 18.89
CA LYS A 138 4.98 21.26 19.23
C LYS A 138 3.79 21.19 18.27
N PRO A 139 2.60 21.69 18.67
CA PRO A 139 1.48 21.81 17.76
C PRO A 139 1.87 22.59 16.49
N LEU A 140 1.38 22.12 15.34
CA LEU A 140 1.60 22.79 14.06
C LEU A 140 0.77 24.07 13.99
N SER A 141 1.19 25.03 13.16
CA SER A 141 0.34 26.17 12.81
C SER A 141 -0.90 25.70 12.04
N GLU A 142 -1.97 26.50 12.01
CA GLU A 142 -3.17 26.15 11.23
C GLU A 142 -2.86 25.97 9.74
N LEU A 143 -1.88 26.72 9.22
CA LEU A 143 -1.43 26.64 7.83
C LEU A 143 -0.70 25.31 7.58
N ASP A 144 0.30 24.98 8.41
CA ASP A 144 1.07 23.73 8.30
C ASP A 144 0.15 22.51 8.48
N LEU A 145 -0.78 22.56 9.44
CA LEU A 145 -1.75 21.49 9.65
C LEU A 145 -2.67 21.35 8.44
N GLY A 146 -3.15 22.47 7.88
CA GLY A 146 -3.99 22.50 6.69
C GLY A 146 -3.33 21.83 5.50
N GLU A 147 -2.03 22.07 5.28
CA GLU A 147 -1.25 21.41 4.23
C GLU A 147 -1.04 19.90 4.51
N CYS A 148 -0.91 19.48 5.78
CA CYS A 148 -0.79 18.05 6.12
C CYS A 148 -2.05 17.22 5.89
N ILE A 149 -3.24 17.79 6.12
CA ILE A 149 -4.51 17.02 6.19
C ILE A 149 -5.45 17.23 5.01
N ARG A 150 -5.04 18.10 4.07
CA ARG A 150 -5.77 18.44 2.84
C ARG A 150 -6.11 17.19 2.03
#